data_AF-A0A6H9WUU8-F1
#
_entry.id   AF-A0A6H9WUU8-F1
#
_cell.length_a   1.000
_cell.length_b   1.000
_cell.length_c   1.000
_cell.angle_alpha   90.00
_cell.angle_beta   90.00
_cell.angle_gamma   90.00
#
_symmetry.space_group_name_H-M   'P 1'
#
loop_
_entity.id
_entity.type
_entity.pdbx_description
1 polymer ?
#
loop_
_entity_poly.entity_id
_entity_poly.type
_entity_poly.pdbx_seq_one_letter_code
_entity_poly.pdbx_strand_id
1 'polypeptide(L)'
;MVTVTSLAKDERAARVALAAVLEPDDSMTGRILTAGGAVETIRLAASSKVVDPVEGELWRKMIAPRLDVVTLERVLTRTDRFGLTVLVPGDRDWPAALNGLGDCAPTAL
;
A
#
# COMPACT_ATOMS: atom_id res chain seq x y z
N MET A 1 -2.26 -0.93 21.47
CA MET A 1 -1.54 0.21 20.84
C MET A 1 -1.74 0.07 19.34
N VAL A 2 -2.18 1.12 18.66
CA VAL A 2 -2.38 1.08 17.20
C VAL A 2 -1.01 1.02 16.52
N THR A 3 -0.84 0.09 15.59
CA THR A 3 0.36 -0.04 14.74
C THR A 3 -0.04 0.03 13.28
N VAL A 4 0.92 0.38 12.41
CA VAL A 4 0.74 0.36 10.95
C VAL A 4 0.19 -1.01 10.48
N THR A 5 0.75 -2.10 11.00
CA THR A 5 0.32 -3.46 10.65
C THR A 5 -1.10 -3.80 11.14
N SER A 6 -1.54 -3.25 12.28
CA SER A 6 -2.91 -3.45 12.77
C SER A 6 -3.96 -2.70 11.94
N LEU A 7 -3.57 -1.59 11.30
CA LEU A 7 -4.42 -0.81 10.40
C LEU A 7 -4.58 -1.49 9.03
N ALA A 8 -3.52 -2.13 8.53
CA ALA A 8 -3.51 -2.91 7.30
C ALA A 8 -4.04 -4.34 7.50
N LYS A 9 -5.25 -4.47 8.05
CA LYS A 9 -5.86 -5.75 8.43
C LYS A 9 -6.32 -6.60 7.24
N ASP A 10 -6.56 -5.98 6.10
CA ASP A 10 -7.02 -6.61 4.86
C ASP A 10 -6.42 -5.89 3.64
N GLU A 11 -6.56 -6.50 2.46
CA GLU A 11 -5.97 -6.02 1.21
C GLU A 11 -6.42 -4.60 0.87
N ARG A 12 -7.69 -4.25 1.12
CA ARG A 12 -8.25 -2.94 0.78
C ARG A 12 -7.73 -1.87 1.73
N ALA A 13 -7.77 -2.11 3.05
CA ALA A 13 -7.23 -1.20 4.05
C ALA A 13 -5.72 -0.96 3.84
N ALA A 14 -4.99 -2.01 3.50
CA ALA A 14 -3.57 -1.90 3.20
C ALA A 14 -3.32 -1.06 1.92
N ARG A 15 -4.10 -1.24 0.85
CA ARG A 15 -3.99 -0.44 -0.37
C ARG A 15 -4.33 1.03 -0.15
N VAL A 16 -5.34 1.34 0.67
CA VAL A 16 -5.67 2.72 1.08
C VAL A 16 -4.49 3.34 1.84
N ALA A 17 -3.92 2.60 2.78
CA ALA A 17 -2.77 3.07 3.55
C ALA A 17 -1.55 3.35 2.64
N LEU A 18 -1.27 2.43 1.72
CA LEU A 18 -0.20 2.59 0.73
C LEU A 18 -0.46 3.77 -0.22
N ALA A 19 -1.66 3.91 -0.77
CA ALA A 19 -2.01 5.03 -1.64
C ALA A 19 -1.86 6.41 -0.96
N ALA A 20 -1.95 6.47 0.38
CA ALA A 20 -1.75 7.71 1.12
C ALA A 20 -0.28 8.13 1.28
N VAL A 21 0.68 7.22 1.07
CA VAL A 21 2.10 7.44 1.39
C VAL A 21 3.05 7.19 0.22
N LEU A 22 2.60 6.47 -0.80
CA LEU A 22 3.40 6.16 -1.98
C LEU A 22 3.29 7.27 -3.02
N GLU A 23 4.38 7.47 -3.75
CA GLU A 23 4.33 8.26 -4.97
C GLU A 23 3.60 7.47 -6.07
N PRO A 24 2.83 8.14 -6.94
CA PRO A 24 2.35 7.53 -8.17
C PRO A 24 3.54 7.06 -9.03
N ASP A 25 3.32 6.03 -9.87
CA ASP A 25 4.31 5.54 -10.85
C ASP A 25 5.59 4.92 -10.25
N ASP A 26 5.54 4.49 -8.98
CA ASP A 26 6.64 3.76 -8.34
C ASP A 26 6.61 2.25 -8.68
N SER A 27 7.27 1.89 -9.78
CA SER A 27 7.42 0.49 -10.22
C SER A 27 8.14 -0.43 -9.23
N MET A 28 8.97 0.09 -8.32
CA MET A 28 9.62 -0.73 -7.29
C MET A 28 8.58 -1.15 -6.24
N THR A 29 7.75 -0.20 -5.81
CA THR A 29 6.64 -0.53 -4.91
C THR A 29 5.62 -1.45 -5.59
N GLY A 30 5.30 -1.21 -6.87
CA GLY A 30 4.38 -2.07 -7.61
C GLY A 30 4.85 -3.52 -7.71
N ARG A 31 6.13 -3.76 -7.97
CA ARG A 31 6.69 -5.13 -7.99
C ARG A 31 6.53 -5.85 -6.65
N ILE A 32 6.80 -5.16 -5.54
CA ILE A 32 6.63 -5.70 -4.19
C ILE A 32 5.16 -6.00 -3.90
N LEU A 33 4.28 -5.09 -4.30
CA LEU A 33 2.83 -5.23 -4.15
C LEU A 33 2.29 -6.41 -4.96
N THR A 34 2.72 -6.58 -6.20
CA THR A 34 2.33 -7.70 -7.08
C THR A 34 2.82 -9.03 -6.53
N ALA A 35 4.02 -9.08 -5.95
CA ALA A 35 4.61 -10.32 -5.44
C ALA A 35 4.01 -10.79 -4.11
N GLY A 36 3.72 -9.86 -3.18
CA GLY A 36 3.31 -10.19 -1.81
C GLY A 36 1.89 -9.77 -1.42
N GLY A 37 1.22 -8.93 -2.21
CA GLY A 37 -0.03 -8.27 -1.82
C GLY A 37 0.20 -7.08 -0.88
N ALA A 38 -0.86 -6.31 -0.64
CA ALA A 38 -0.75 -5.03 0.07
C ALA A 38 -0.46 -5.20 1.56
N VAL A 39 -1.06 -6.20 2.20
CA VAL A 39 -0.84 -6.49 3.63
C VAL A 39 0.63 -6.86 3.87
N GLU A 40 1.21 -7.70 3.02
CA GLU A 40 2.62 -8.08 3.17
C GLU A 40 3.55 -6.92 2.85
N THR A 41 3.20 -6.08 1.87
CA THR A 41 3.94 -4.85 1.55
C THR A 41 4.02 -3.92 2.76
N ILE A 42 2.89 -3.67 3.44
CA ILE A 42 2.88 -2.88 4.69
C ILE A 42 3.71 -3.56 5.79
N ARG A 43 3.58 -4.88 5.95
CA ARG A 43 4.35 -5.63 6.95
C ARG A 43 5.84 -5.52 6.71
N LEU A 44 6.28 -5.62 5.45
CA LEU A 44 7.66 -5.45 5.04
C LEU A 44 8.16 -4.05 5.37
N ALA A 45 7.41 -3.02 4.99
CA ALA A 45 7.79 -1.64 5.22
C ALA A 45 7.86 -1.27 6.73
N ALA A 46 6.99 -1.87 7.55
CA ALA A 46 6.99 -1.69 9.00
C ALA A 46 7.99 -2.60 9.76
N SER A 47 8.58 -3.59 9.07
CA SER A 47 9.51 -4.55 9.67
C SER A 47 10.92 -3.98 9.78
N SER A 48 11.67 -4.47 10.77
CA SER A 48 13.13 -4.27 10.88
C SER A 48 13.93 -5.43 10.30
N LYS A 49 13.26 -6.49 9.82
CA LYS A 49 13.90 -7.66 9.22
C LYS A 49 14.27 -7.39 7.76
N VAL A 50 15.48 -7.78 7.40
CA VAL A 50 15.99 -7.72 6.02
C VAL A 50 15.26 -8.75 5.17
N VAL A 51 14.57 -8.29 4.14
CA VAL A 51 13.91 -9.14 3.14
C VAL A 51 14.54 -8.76 1.81
N ASP A 52 15.35 -9.67 1.27
CA ASP A 52 16.19 -9.51 0.08
C ASP A 52 17.28 -8.41 0.20
N PRO A 53 18.60 -8.73 0.08
CA PRO A 53 19.64 -7.89 0.68
C PRO A 53 19.80 -6.49 0.08
N VAL A 54 19.27 -6.21 -1.11
CA VAL A 54 19.54 -4.94 -1.80
C VAL A 54 18.27 -4.19 -2.17
N GLU A 55 17.38 -4.78 -2.99
CA GLU A 55 16.25 -4.03 -3.53
C GLU A 55 15.13 -3.82 -2.48
N GLY A 56 14.76 -4.88 -1.76
CA GLY A 56 13.76 -4.79 -0.69
C GLY A 56 14.21 -3.91 0.49
N GLU A 57 15.48 -3.98 0.88
CA GLU A 57 16.02 -3.14 1.95
C GLU A 57 16.13 -1.66 1.55
N LEU A 58 16.52 -1.37 0.29
CA LEU A 58 16.53 0.00 -0.24
C LEU A 58 15.12 0.57 -0.27
N TRP A 59 14.17 -0.18 -0.85
CA TRP A 59 12.76 0.18 -0.88
C TRP A 59 12.22 0.48 0.52
N ARG A 60 12.47 -0.42 1.47
CA ARG A 60 12.03 -0.28 2.86
C ARG A 60 12.56 1.00 3.49
N LYS A 61 13.83 1.35 3.28
CA LYS A 61 14.43 2.60 3.79
C LYS A 61 13.78 3.84 3.21
N MET A 62 13.29 3.79 1.96
CA MET A 62 12.57 4.90 1.34
C MET A 62 11.15 5.04 1.89
N ILE A 63 10.45 3.93 2.13
CA ILE A 63 9.03 3.94 2.52
C ILE A 63 8.81 4.03 4.03
N ALA A 64 9.66 3.42 4.85
CA ALA A 64 9.47 3.37 6.31
C ALA A 64 9.29 4.76 6.97
N PRO A 65 10.03 5.83 6.59
CA PRO A 65 9.83 7.16 7.15
C PRO A 65 8.46 7.78 6.81
N ARG A 66 7.79 7.29 5.76
CA ARG A 66 6.48 7.78 5.29
C ARG A 66 5.31 7.08 5.99
N LEU A 67 5.57 5.97 6.70
CA LEU A 67 4.55 5.19 7.41
C LEU A 67 4.23 5.78 8.79
N ASP A 68 3.56 6.92 8.81
CA ASP A 68 3.04 7.54 10.03
C ASP A 68 1.68 6.94 10.44
N VAL A 69 1.64 6.28 11.60
CA VAL A 69 0.43 5.61 12.13
C VAL A 69 -0.75 6.57 12.24
N VAL A 70 -0.51 7.81 12.68
CA VAL A 70 -1.58 8.80 12.90
C VAL A 70 -2.20 9.23 11.58
N THR A 71 -1.39 9.46 10.56
CA THR A 71 -1.85 9.82 9.21
C THR A 71 -2.64 8.68 8.58
N LEU A 72 -2.14 7.45 8.68
CA LEU A 72 -2.83 6.26 8.14
C LEU A 72 -4.18 6.00 8.81
N GLU A 73 -4.24 6.10 10.14
CA GLU A 73 -5.50 5.97 10.90
C GLU A 73 -6.52 7.04 10.46
N ARG A 74 -6.07 8.29 10.26
CA ARG A 74 -6.93 9.38 9.80
C ARG A 74 -7.47 9.15 8.39
N VAL A 75 -6.65 8.66 7.46
CA VAL A 75 -7.07 8.38 6.08
C VAL A 75 -8.11 7.27 6.08
N LEU A 76 -7.86 6.16 6.77
CA LEU A 76 -8.79 5.04 6.86
C LEU A 76 -10.12 5.47 7.50
N THR A 77 -10.06 6.20 8.62
CA THR A 77 -11.25 6.71 9.32
C THR A 77 -12.05 7.68 8.45
N ARG A 78 -11.39 8.57 7.68
CA ARG A 78 -12.09 9.50 6.79
C ARG A 78 -12.74 8.78 5.62
N THR A 79 -12.04 7.82 5.03
CA THR A 79 -12.56 7.00 3.92
C THR A 79 -13.84 6.30 4.35
N ASP A 80 -13.84 5.66 5.52
CA ASP A 80 -15.01 5.01 6.11
C ASP A 80 -16.12 6.01 6.46
N ARG A 81 -15.78 7.09 7.18
CA ARG A 81 -16.74 8.13 7.61
C ARG A 81 -17.49 8.77 6.44
N PHE A 82 -16.83 8.99 5.32
CA PHE A 82 -17.45 9.60 4.13
C PHE A 82 -18.08 8.57 3.19
N GLY A 83 -18.03 7.28 3.50
CA GLY A 83 -18.58 6.22 2.66
C GLY A 83 -17.90 6.13 1.29
N LEU A 84 -16.61 6.50 1.21
CA LEU A 84 -15.88 6.45 -0.05
C LEU A 84 -15.67 4.99 -0.45
N THR A 85 -16.11 4.65 -1.65
CA THR A 85 -15.81 3.34 -2.25
C THR A 85 -14.45 3.42 -2.90
N VAL A 86 -13.45 2.88 -2.21
CA VAL A 86 -12.10 2.73 -2.78
C VAL A 86 -12.12 1.52 -3.69
N LEU A 87 -11.64 1.65 -4.92
CA LEU A 87 -11.47 0.52 -5.85
C LEU A 87 -10.04 -0.01 -5.78
N VAL A 88 -9.89 -1.32 -5.91
CA VAL A 88 -8.59 -2.00 -6.01
C VAL A 88 -8.55 -2.87 -7.26
N PRO A 89 -7.35 -3.13 -7.83
CA PRO A 89 -7.19 -4.08 -8.92
C PRO A 89 -7.90 -5.40 -8.63
N GLY A 90 -8.74 -5.84 -9.57
CA GLY A 90 -9.56 -7.04 -9.44
C GLY A 90 -11.01 -6.80 -9.01
N ASP A 91 -11.34 -5.60 -8.51
CA ASP A 91 -12.74 -5.21 -8.32
C ASP A 91 -13.47 -5.16 -9.67
N ARG A 92 -14.76 -5.49 -9.68
CA ARG A 92 -15.60 -5.48 -10.90
C ARG A 92 -15.58 -4.13 -11.60
N ASP A 93 -15.60 -3.04 -10.83
CA ASP A 93 -15.73 -1.67 -11.33
C ASP A 93 -14.34 -1.03 -11.55
N TRP A 94 -13.25 -1.79 -11.38
CA TRP A 94 -11.88 -1.34 -11.66
C TRP A 94 -11.66 -1.10 -13.17
N PRO A 95 -11.12 0.06 -13.60
CA PRO A 95 -10.84 0.32 -15.01
C PRO A 95 -9.75 -0.62 -15.56
N ALA A 96 -10.14 -1.66 -16.29
CA ALA A 96 -9.23 -2.69 -16.78
C ALA A 96 -8.05 -2.16 -17.62
N ALA A 97 -8.20 -1.00 -18.27
CA ALA A 97 -7.12 -0.34 -19.02
C ALA A 97 -5.91 0.01 -18.13
N LEU A 98 -6.12 0.29 -16.84
CA LEU A 98 -5.04 0.60 -15.90
C LEU A 98 -4.15 -0.62 -15.60
N ASN A 99 -4.65 -1.84 -15.81
CA ASN A 99 -3.83 -3.05 -15.65
C ASN A 99 -2.70 -3.12 -16.69
N GLY A 100 -2.84 -2.40 -17.83
CA GLY A 100 -1.78 -2.29 -18.83
C GLY A 100 -0.54 -1.54 -18.35
N LEU A 101 -0.62 -0.83 -17.22
CA LEU A 101 0.52 -0.15 -16.60
C LEU A 101 1.43 -1.10 -15.81
N GLY A 102 1.02 -2.36 -15.60
CA GLY A 102 1.82 -3.35 -14.88
C GLY A 102 2.16 -2.88 -13.47
N ASP A 103 3.45 -2.90 -13.12
CA ASP A 103 3.94 -2.46 -11.81
C ASP A 103 3.79 -0.94 -11.56
N CYS A 104 3.46 -0.16 -12.59
CA CYS A 104 3.13 1.26 -12.44
C CYS A 104 1.62 1.51 -12.24
N ALA A 105 0.80 0.46 -12.17
CA ALA A 105 -0.64 0.60 -11.96
C ALA A 105 -0.93 1.23 -10.58
N PRO A 106 -1.98 2.07 -10.47
CA PRO A 106 -2.35 2.67 -9.20
C PRO A 106 -2.69 1.61 -8.15
N THR A 107 -2.27 1.85 -6.92
CA THR A 107 -2.53 0.94 -5.79
C THR A 107 -4.01 0.84 -5.44
N ALA A 108 -4.72 1.96 -5.55
CA ALA A 108 -6.16 2.12 -5.34
C ALA A 108 -6.68 3.38 -6.06
N LEU A 109 -7.99 3.46 -6.28
CA LEU A 109 -8.71 4.64 -6.78
C LEU A 109 -9.80 5.08 -5.81
#